data_AF-A0A7X0DLS0-F1
#
_entry.id   AF-A0A7X0DLS0-F1
#
_cell.length_a   1.000
_cell.length_b   1.000
_cell.length_c   1.000
_cell.angle_alpha   90.00
_cell.angle_beta   90.00
_cell.angle_gamma   90.00
#
_symmetry.space_group_name_H-M   'P 1'
#
loop_
_entity.id
_entity.type
_entity.pdbx_description
1 polymer ?
#
loop_
_entity_poly.entity_id
_entity_poly.type
_entity_poly.pdbx_seq_one_letter_code
_entity_poly.pdbx_strand_id
1 'polypeptide(L)'
;MLWTVVPPGSPSAGLVARLGATVTIGRKKPLPVEVSAVVWLPEQMACPELTADGLCGIHATKPQRCRTMPFYAGREEADQAAFLLPRPGWQCDISRAAPAVYDSGVILDRADFDAERQRLEQQAATIRAYATRLVSQSAPLVRDLEVLGKRPGGGRLALAFTGILPRLGGDIAAFARQQGPVLRDLAARTAGDPAQRRFHDYYVSTLRALEPFAVA
;
A
#
# COMPACT_ATOMS: atom_id res chain seq x y z
N MET A 1 5.90 2.51 -2.22
CA MET A 1 5.34 1.15 -2.33
C MET A 1 5.67 0.38 -1.08
N LEU A 2 4.67 -0.22 -0.43
CA LEU A 2 4.87 -1.10 0.71
C LEU A 2 4.85 -2.54 0.22
N TRP A 3 5.91 -3.27 0.54
CA TRP A 3 6.04 -4.70 0.29
C TRP A 3 5.79 -5.43 1.60
N THR A 4 4.66 -6.13 1.71
CA THR A 4 4.30 -6.92 2.89
C THR A 4 4.54 -8.38 2.59
N VAL A 5 5.51 -8.96 3.29
CA VAL A 5 5.79 -10.39 3.25
C VAL A 5 4.73 -11.13 4.07
N VAL A 6 4.08 -12.10 3.43
CA VAL A 6 3.12 -12.98 4.10
C VAL A 6 3.76 -14.35 4.32
N PRO A 7 3.81 -14.86 5.57
CA PRO A 7 4.40 -16.17 5.85
C PRO A 7 3.73 -17.29 5.05
N PRO A 8 4.51 -18.25 4.53
CA PRO A 8 3.96 -19.47 3.96
C PRO A 8 3.05 -20.20 4.97
N GLY A 9 1.81 -20.49 4.58
CA GLY A 9 0.81 -21.13 5.45
C GLY A 9 -0.13 -20.16 6.18
N SER A 10 0.05 -18.84 6.04
CA SER A 10 -0.98 -17.88 6.45
C SER A 10 -2.27 -18.09 5.63
N PRO A 11 -3.47 -17.91 6.22
CA PRO A 11 -4.74 -17.97 5.48
C PRO A 11 -4.77 -17.06 4.25
N SER A 12 -4.11 -15.90 4.29
CA SER A 12 -4.07 -14.95 3.17
C SER A 12 -2.99 -15.25 2.12
N ALA A 13 -2.17 -16.29 2.29
CA ALA A 13 -1.01 -16.55 1.42
C ALA A 13 -1.42 -16.81 -0.03
N GLY A 14 -2.48 -17.58 -0.25
CA GLY A 14 -3.00 -17.88 -1.59
C GLY A 14 -3.51 -16.62 -2.30
N LEU A 15 -4.27 -15.79 -1.58
CA LEU A 15 -4.78 -14.53 -2.11
C LEU A 15 -3.68 -13.55 -2.47
N VAL A 16 -2.68 -13.41 -1.60
CA VAL A 16 -1.54 -12.53 -1.86
C VAL A 16 -0.70 -13.01 -3.03
N ALA A 17 -0.53 -14.33 -3.20
CA ALA A 17 0.13 -14.87 -4.39
C ALA A 17 -0.67 -14.56 -5.68
N ARG A 18 -2.01 -14.53 -5.59
CA ARG A 18 -2.90 -14.20 -6.71
C ARG A 18 -2.85 -12.71 -7.07
N LEU A 19 -3.05 -11.82 -6.10
CA LEU A 19 -3.16 -10.37 -6.31
C LEU A 19 -1.83 -9.62 -6.37
N GLY A 20 -0.83 -10.10 -5.64
CA GLY A 20 0.47 -9.46 -5.51
C GLY A 20 1.51 -10.16 -6.37
N ALA A 21 2.65 -10.45 -5.74
CA ALA A 21 3.75 -11.17 -6.36
C ALA A 21 4.11 -12.42 -5.56
N THR A 22 4.67 -13.40 -6.26
CA THR A 22 5.44 -14.47 -5.63
C THR A 22 6.89 -14.26 -6.01
N VAL A 23 7.75 -14.05 -5.02
CA VAL A 23 9.18 -13.86 -5.25
C VAL A 23 9.90 -15.14 -4.89
N THR A 24 10.78 -15.60 -5.79
CA THR A 24 11.62 -16.76 -5.49
C THR A 24 12.85 -16.30 -4.76
N ILE A 25 13.07 -16.90 -3.59
CA ILE A 25 14.19 -16.59 -2.73
C ILE A 25 15.18 -17.75 -2.77
N GLY A 26 16.44 -17.43 -3.12
CA GLY A 26 17.48 -18.43 -3.33
C GLY A 26 17.06 -19.50 -4.32
N ARG A 27 17.29 -20.78 -3.99
CA ARG A 27 17.02 -21.90 -4.91
C ARG A 27 15.65 -22.56 -4.80
N LYS A 28 14.79 -22.35 -3.78
CA LYS A 28 13.63 -23.26 -3.59
C LYS A 28 12.33 -22.74 -2.96
N LYS A 29 12.26 -21.57 -2.30
CA LYS A 29 11.01 -21.19 -1.59
C LYS A 29 10.31 -19.99 -2.22
N PRO A 30 9.09 -20.15 -2.76
CA PRO A 30 8.25 -19.02 -3.15
C PRO A 30 7.80 -18.28 -1.90
N LEU A 31 7.93 -16.95 -1.91
CA LEU A 31 7.46 -16.08 -0.86
C LEU A 31 6.33 -15.18 -1.41
N PRO A 32 5.10 -15.29 -0.91
CA PRO A 32 4.04 -14.36 -1.25
C PRO A 32 4.34 -12.97 -0.70
N VAL A 33 4.28 -11.98 -1.58
CA VAL A 33 4.49 -10.58 -1.23
C VAL A 33 3.35 -9.75 -1.78
N GLU A 34 2.65 -9.08 -0.86
CA GLU A 34 1.68 -8.06 -1.20
C GLU A 34 2.44 -6.76 -1.47
N VAL A 35 2.14 -6.11 -2.60
CA VAL A 35 2.77 -4.85 -3.00
C VAL A 35 1.68 -3.82 -3.19
N SER A 36 1.64 -2.83 -2.31
CA SER A 36 0.60 -1.80 -2.31
C SER A 36 1.18 -0.39 -2.39
N ALA A 37 0.40 0.53 -2.97
CA ALA A 37 0.69 1.95 -2.88
C ALA A 37 0.32 2.45 -1.49
N VAL A 38 1.23 3.18 -0.85
CA VAL A 38 1.00 3.80 0.45
C VAL A 38 1.54 5.23 0.42
N VAL A 39 0.87 6.09 1.18
CA VAL A 39 1.42 7.38 1.57
C VAL A 39 2.39 7.13 2.73
N TRP A 40 3.64 7.56 2.57
CA TRP A 40 4.68 7.36 3.57
C TRP A 40 4.87 8.68 4.32
N LEU A 41 4.26 8.82 5.50
CA LEU A 41 4.30 10.04 6.33
C LEU A 41 4.80 9.71 7.75
N PRO A 42 5.50 10.64 8.42
CA PRO A 42 5.76 10.54 9.85
C PRO A 42 4.45 10.50 10.64
N GLU A 43 4.42 9.75 11.75
CA GLU A 43 3.22 9.62 12.60
C GLU A 43 2.72 10.96 13.13
N GLN A 44 3.64 11.92 13.33
CA GLN A 44 3.33 13.21 13.95
C GLN A 44 2.89 14.25 12.92
N MET A 45 2.92 13.90 11.64
CA MET A 45 2.46 14.76 10.57
C MET A 45 0.97 14.52 10.36
N ALA A 46 0.18 15.59 10.48
CA ALA A 46 -1.23 15.53 10.12
C ALA A 46 -1.40 15.04 8.68
N CYS A 47 -2.42 14.22 8.44
CA CYS A 47 -2.74 13.79 7.09
C CYS A 47 -3.09 15.05 6.26
N PRO A 48 -2.42 15.27 5.11
CA PRO A 48 -2.59 16.49 4.31
C PRO A 48 -4.00 16.61 3.71
N GLU A 49 -4.72 15.49 3.68
CA GLU A 49 -6.07 15.42 3.15
C GLU A 49 -7.13 15.56 4.23
N LEU A 50 -6.78 15.98 5.45
CA LEU A 50 -7.78 16.32 6.45
C LEU A 50 -8.44 17.66 6.10
N THR A 51 -9.76 17.68 6.10
CA THR A 51 -10.58 18.89 6.04
C THR A 51 -10.38 19.74 7.30
N ALA A 52 -10.84 20.99 7.26
CA ALA A 52 -10.83 21.88 8.42
C ALA A 52 -11.54 21.31 9.65
N ASP A 53 -12.56 20.46 9.42
CA ASP A 53 -13.33 19.80 10.48
C ASP A 53 -12.66 18.50 10.99
N GLY A 54 -11.43 18.21 10.54
CA GLY A 54 -10.68 17.01 10.91
C GLY A 54 -11.18 15.71 10.26
N LEU A 55 -12.12 15.80 9.31
CA LEU A 55 -12.59 14.66 8.52
C LEU A 55 -11.68 14.43 7.31
N CYS A 56 -11.59 13.19 6.83
CA CYS A 56 -10.83 12.90 5.61
C CYS A 56 -11.53 13.53 4.38
N GLY A 57 -10.84 14.43 3.69
CA GLY A 57 -11.30 15.19 2.52
C GLY A 57 -11.21 14.42 1.20
N ILE A 58 -10.49 13.30 1.16
CA ILE A 58 -10.35 12.47 -0.06
C ILE A 58 -11.73 11.94 -0.51
N HIS A 59 -12.73 11.86 0.39
CA HIS A 59 -13.97 11.12 0.20
C HIS A 59 -14.75 11.44 -1.08
N ALA A 60 -14.75 12.69 -1.54
CA ALA A 60 -15.46 13.10 -2.75
C ALA A 60 -14.89 12.47 -4.04
N THR A 61 -13.57 12.35 -4.15
CA THR A 61 -12.85 11.85 -5.34
C THR A 61 -12.20 10.49 -5.14
N LYS A 62 -12.48 9.84 -4.00
CA LYS A 62 -11.84 8.58 -3.59
C LYS A 62 -11.77 7.58 -4.75
N PRO A 63 -10.58 7.05 -5.07
CA PRO A 63 -10.46 5.81 -5.80
C PRO A 63 -11.30 4.74 -5.10
N GLN A 64 -11.90 3.82 -5.86
CA GLN A 64 -12.80 2.78 -5.35
C GLN A 64 -12.30 2.15 -4.04
N ARG A 65 -11.05 1.68 -3.98
CA ARG A 65 -10.37 1.15 -2.76
C ARG A 65 -10.52 1.96 -1.49
N CYS A 66 -10.65 3.28 -1.60
CA CYS A 66 -10.81 4.14 -0.46
C CYS A 66 -12.29 4.31 -0.07
N ARG A 67 -13.23 4.12 -1.01
CA ARG A 67 -14.69 4.20 -0.81
C ARG A 67 -15.24 2.96 -0.11
N THR A 68 -14.68 1.79 -0.41
CA THR A 68 -15.12 0.47 0.08
C THR A 68 -14.76 0.18 1.56
N MET A 69 -14.63 1.21 2.40
CA MET A 69 -13.74 1.20 3.56
C MET A 69 -14.13 0.36 4.79
N PRO A 70 -15.26 -0.35 4.96
CA PRO A 70 -15.25 -1.38 5.99
C PRO A 70 -14.38 -2.57 5.56
N PHE A 71 -14.28 -2.86 4.26
CA PHE A 71 -13.67 -4.09 3.78
C PHE A 71 -12.36 -3.87 3.02
N TYR A 72 -11.38 -4.68 3.36
CA TYR A 72 -10.13 -4.75 2.64
C TYR A 72 -10.17 -5.89 1.64
N ALA A 73 -10.44 -5.56 0.37
CA ALA A 73 -10.40 -6.52 -0.73
C ALA A 73 -8.98 -7.07 -1.01
N GLY A 74 -7.95 -6.70 -0.24
CA GLY A 74 -6.68 -7.44 -0.19
C GLY A 74 -6.73 -8.71 0.67
N ARG A 75 -7.80 -8.93 1.43
CA ARG A 75 -8.00 -10.06 2.36
C ARG A 75 -9.14 -10.95 1.92
N GLU A 76 -9.19 -12.16 2.48
CA GLU A 76 -10.31 -13.06 2.28
C GLU A 76 -11.57 -12.47 2.92
N GLU A 77 -12.73 -12.80 2.37
CA GLU A 77 -14.02 -12.31 2.88
C GLU A 77 -14.26 -12.72 4.33
N ALA A 78 -13.89 -13.94 4.70
CA ALA A 78 -14.02 -14.43 6.07
C ALA A 78 -13.05 -13.76 7.07
N ASP A 79 -12.05 -13.01 6.59
CA ASP A 79 -10.99 -12.38 7.38
C ASP A 79 -11.12 -10.85 7.43
N GLN A 80 -12.36 -10.34 7.43
CA GLN A 80 -12.62 -8.90 7.47
C GLN A 80 -12.86 -8.37 8.88
N ALA A 81 -13.26 -9.23 9.82
CA ALA A 81 -13.72 -8.82 11.16
C ALA A 81 -12.73 -7.89 11.89
N ALA A 82 -11.44 -8.17 11.81
CA ALA A 82 -10.40 -7.39 12.46
C ALA A 82 -10.27 -5.94 11.92
N PHE A 83 -10.75 -5.67 10.71
CA PHE A 83 -10.73 -4.35 10.07
C PHE A 83 -11.98 -3.52 10.38
N LEU A 84 -13.02 -4.15 10.91
CA LEU A 84 -14.29 -3.50 11.28
C LEU A 84 -14.31 -3.00 12.73
N LEU A 85 -13.27 -3.32 13.51
CA LEU A 85 -13.17 -2.88 14.90
C LEU A 85 -12.69 -1.42 14.95
N PRO A 86 -13.51 -0.48 15.46
CA PRO A 86 -13.09 0.91 15.60
C PRO A 86 -11.92 1.01 16.57
N ARG A 87 -10.92 1.82 16.22
CA ARG A 87 -9.80 2.12 17.11
C ARG A 87 -10.21 3.16 18.16
N PRO A 88 -9.51 3.24 19.30
CA PRO A 88 -9.73 4.32 20.26
C PRO A 88 -9.72 5.69 19.58
N GLY A 89 -10.74 6.51 19.86
CA GLY A 89 -10.91 7.85 19.28
C GLY A 89 -11.60 7.90 17.92
N TRP A 90 -11.96 6.77 17.30
CA TRP A 90 -12.75 6.77 16.05
C TRP A 90 -14.23 7.07 16.34
N GLN A 91 -14.81 7.99 15.56
CA GLN A 91 -16.21 8.40 15.67
C GLN A 91 -17.13 7.51 14.81
N CYS A 92 -17.05 6.19 14.97
CA CYS A 92 -17.90 5.25 14.24
C CYS A 92 -19.29 5.14 14.89
N ASP A 93 -20.36 5.12 14.08
CA ASP A 93 -21.69 4.76 14.58
C ASP A 93 -21.73 3.25 14.85
N ILE A 94 -21.77 2.89 16.13
CA ILE A 94 -21.89 1.51 16.64
C ILE A 94 -23.24 1.28 17.31
N SER A 95 -24.21 2.17 17.08
CA SER A 95 -25.54 2.06 17.64
C SER A 95 -26.28 0.86 17.05
N ARG A 96 -27.36 0.43 17.71
CA ARG A 96 -28.25 -0.61 17.16
C ARG A 96 -28.96 -0.19 15.87
N ALA A 97 -28.95 1.10 15.54
CA ALA A 97 -29.54 1.62 14.31
C ALA A 97 -28.54 1.56 13.13
N ALA A 98 -27.25 1.38 13.40
CA ALA A 98 -26.25 1.23 12.35
C ALA A 98 -26.55 -0.02 11.50
N PRO A 99 -26.51 0.10 10.16
CA PRO A 99 -26.79 -1.04 9.29
C PRO A 99 -25.74 -2.14 9.49
N ALA A 100 -26.21 -3.39 9.56
CA ALA A 100 -25.30 -4.53 9.50
C ALA A 100 -24.66 -4.57 8.11
N VAL A 101 -23.33 -4.72 8.08
CA VAL A 101 -22.55 -4.81 6.82
C VAL A 101 -21.80 -6.13 6.68
N TYR A 102 -21.60 -6.84 7.79
CA TYR A 102 -20.84 -8.08 7.87
C TYR A 102 -21.43 -9.00 8.94
N ASP A 103 -21.69 -10.25 8.57
CA ASP A 103 -22.23 -11.26 9.48
C ASP A 103 -21.59 -12.62 9.21
N SER A 104 -21.15 -13.29 10.28
CA SER A 104 -20.72 -14.69 10.23
C SER A 104 -19.69 -15.02 9.14
N GLY A 105 -18.78 -14.09 8.84
CA GLY A 105 -17.75 -14.29 7.82
C GLY A 105 -18.13 -13.82 6.42
N VAL A 106 -19.28 -13.19 6.25
CA VAL A 106 -19.87 -12.83 4.96
C VAL A 106 -20.17 -11.35 4.89
N ILE A 107 -19.82 -10.72 3.77
CA ILE A 107 -20.17 -9.33 3.48
C ILE A 107 -21.60 -9.29 2.95
N LEU A 108 -22.47 -8.47 3.58
CA LEU A 108 -23.89 -8.41 3.25
C LEU A 108 -24.18 -7.66 1.93
N ASP A 109 -23.42 -6.60 1.65
CA ASP A 109 -23.38 -5.92 0.35
C ASP A 109 -21.96 -5.92 -0.21
N ARG A 110 -21.77 -6.68 -1.29
CA ARG A 110 -20.46 -6.95 -1.88
C ARG A 110 -20.10 -6.06 -3.06
N ALA A 111 -21.00 -5.19 -3.53
CA ALA A 111 -20.79 -4.47 -4.80
C ALA A 111 -19.45 -3.72 -4.83
N ASP A 112 -19.16 -2.99 -3.76
CA ASP A 112 -17.93 -2.26 -3.58
C ASP A 112 -16.71 -3.19 -3.41
N PHE A 113 -16.83 -4.23 -2.56
CA PHE A 113 -15.76 -5.20 -2.33
C PHE A 113 -15.33 -5.92 -3.62
N ASP A 114 -16.28 -6.36 -4.42
CA ASP A 114 -16.03 -7.06 -5.68
C ASP A 114 -15.45 -6.12 -6.74
N ALA A 115 -15.92 -4.87 -6.81
CA ALA A 115 -15.34 -3.86 -7.69
C ALA A 115 -13.86 -3.57 -7.34
N GLU A 116 -13.51 -3.50 -6.05
CA GLU A 116 -12.12 -3.34 -5.64
C GLU A 116 -11.29 -4.61 -5.87
N ARG A 117 -11.84 -5.80 -5.58
CA ARG A 117 -11.21 -7.08 -5.87
C ARG A 117 -10.81 -7.16 -7.35
N GLN A 118 -11.74 -6.82 -8.24
CA GLN A 118 -11.51 -6.86 -9.67
C GLN A 118 -10.38 -5.90 -10.09
N ARG A 119 -10.33 -4.69 -9.50
CA ARG A 119 -9.22 -3.74 -9.76
C ARG A 119 -7.88 -4.27 -9.29
N LEU A 120 -7.83 -4.93 -8.13
CA LEU A 120 -6.60 -5.57 -7.65
C LEU A 120 -6.15 -6.69 -8.59
N GLU A 121 -7.08 -7.50 -9.08
CA GLU A 121 -6.80 -8.58 -10.03
C GLU A 121 -6.28 -8.04 -11.38
N GLN A 122 -6.88 -6.96 -11.90
CA GLN A 122 -6.42 -6.28 -13.11
C GLN A 122 -4.98 -5.75 -12.98
N GLN A 123 -4.56 -5.36 -11.77
CA GLN A 123 -3.23 -4.83 -11.51
C GLN A 123 -2.18 -5.90 -11.20
N ALA A 124 -2.62 -7.10 -10.86
CA ALA A 124 -1.75 -8.17 -10.38
C ALA A 124 -0.61 -8.48 -11.36
N ALA A 125 -0.90 -8.50 -12.67
CA ALA A 125 0.11 -8.75 -13.70
C ALA A 125 1.23 -7.68 -13.70
N THR A 126 0.86 -6.40 -13.64
CA THR A 126 1.79 -5.26 -13.59
C THR A 126 2.63 -5.29 -12.31
N ILE A 127 1.98 -5.55 -11.17
CA ILE A 127 2.64 -5.66 -9.87
C ILE A 127 3.65 -6.81 -9.87
N ARG A 128 3.25 -7.98 -10.38
CA ARG A 128 4.12 -9.17 -10.45
C ARG A 128 5.33 -8.90 -11.34
N ALA A 129 5.14 -8.33 -12.53
CA ALA A 129 6.24 -8.00 -13.44
C ALA A 129 7.21 -6.98 -12.82
N TYR A 130 6.70 -5.97 -12.12
CA TYR A 130 7.50 -5.02 -11.36
C TYR A 130 8.32 -5.72 -10.27
N ALA A 131 7.67 -6.54 -9.45
CA ALA A 131 8.31 -7.20 -8.32
C ALA A 131 9.39 -8.20 -8.77
N THR A 132 9.09 -9.03 -9.77
CA THR A 132 10.03 -10.00 -10.35
C THR A 132 11.29 -9.30 -10.88
N ARG A 133 11.13 -8.20 -11.63
CA ARG A 133 12.28 -7.45 -12.15
C ARG A 133 13.12 -6.87 -11.01
N LEU A 134 12.49 -6.24 -10.03
CA LEU A 134 13.22 -5.58 -8.95
C LEU A 134 14.03 -6.59 -8.13
N VAL A 135 13.42 -7.74 -7.83
CA VAL A 135 14.09 -8.86 -7.14
C VAL A 135 15.24 -9.44 -7.96
N SER A 136 15.08 -9.59 -9.28
CA SER A 136 16.17 -10.09 -10.15
C SER A 136 17.37 -9.15 -10.23
N GLN A 137 17.20 -7.87 -9.90
CA GLN A 137 18.22 -6.82 -10.07
C GLN A 137 18.87 -6.41 -8.73
N SER A 138 18.32 -6.83 -7.59
CA SER A 138 18.76 -6.36 -6.27
C SER A 138 18.97 -7.51 -5.29
N ALA A 139 20.22 -7.96 -5.17
CA ALA A 139 20.63 -8.91 -4.13
C ALA A 139 20.36 -8.40 -2.70
N PRO A 140 20.52 -7.10 -2.37
CA PRO A 140 20.11 -6.57 -1.06
C PRO A 140 18.61 -6.77 -0.79
N LEU A 141 17.74 -6.47 -1.76
CA LEU A 141 16.29 -6.65 -1.61
C LEU A 141 15.93 -8.11 -1.34
N VAL A 142 16.55 -9.06 -2.03
CA VAL A 142 16.34 -10.50 -1.78
C VAL A 142 16.66 -10.85 -0.32
N ARG A 143 17.80 -10.37 0.20
CA ARG A 143 18.19 -10.62 1.60
C ARG A 143 17.23 -9.99 2.60
N ASP A 144 16.73 -8.79 2.34
CA ASP A 144 15.74 -8.14 3.21
C ASP A 144 14.43 -8.94 3.24
N LEU A 145 13.94 -9.39 2.07
CA LEU A 145 12.75 -10.23 1.98
C LEU A 145 12.95 -11.60 2.64
N GLU A 146 14.14 -12.19 2.55
CA GLU A 146 14.53 -13.40 3.28
C GLU A 146 14.41 -13.23 4.80
N VAL A 147 14.96 -12.13 5.32
CA VAL A 147 14.93 -11.82 6.76
C VAL A 147 13.49 -11.61 7.22
N LEU A 148 12.68 -10.87 6.45
CA LEU A 148 11.27 -10.63 6.77
C LEU A 148 10.44 -11.91 6.71
N GLY A 149 10.70 -12.80 5.74
CA GLY A 149 10.00 -14.08 5.60
C GLY A 149 10.26 -15.08 6.72
N LYS A 150 11.34 -14.90 7.49
CA LYS A 150 11.66 -15.71 8.68
C LYS A 150 10.96 -15.24 9.96
N ARG A 151 10.35 -14.04 9.95
CA ARG A 151 9.70 -13.48 11.14
C ARG A 151 8.31 -14.08 11.35
N PRO A 152 7.90 -14.37 12.60
CA PRO A 152 6.52 -14.69 12.93
C PRO A 152 5.60 -13.53 12.48
N GLY A 153 4.60 -13.82 11.65
CA GLY A 153 3.72 -12.80 11.07
C GLY A 153 4.27 -12.03 9.87
N GLY A 154 5.51 -12.33 9.45
CA GLY A 154 6.14 -11.71 8.28
C GLY A 154 6.71 -10.33 8.56
N GLY A 155 6.59 -9.42 7.60
CA GLY A 155 7.13 -8.07 7.77
C GLY A 155 6.91 -7.17 6.57
N ARG A 156 7.34 -5.91 6.70
CA ARG A 156 7.07 -4.85 5.73
C ARG A 156 8.37 -4.15 5.33
N LEU A 157 8.48 -3.81 4.05
CA LEU A 157 9.57 -3.03 3.48
C LEU A 157 8.99 -1.90 2.63
N ALA A 158 9.38 -0.67 2.92
CA ALA A 158 9.00 0.49 2.11
C ALA A 158 10.05 0.71 1.01
N LEU A 159 9.61 0.74 -0.25
CA LEU A 159 10.43 1.01 -1.42
C LEU A 159 9.86 2.22 -2.18
N ALA A 160 10.72 2.99 -2.85
CA ALA A 160 10.29 4.07 -3.73
C ALA A 160 9.39 3.53 -4.85
N PHE A 161 8.34 4.28 -5.20
CA PHE A 161 7.40 3.88 -6.25
C PHE A 161 7.91 4.15 -7.67
N THR A 162 9.00 4.91 -7.82
CA THR A 162 9.53 5.34 -9.12
C THR A 162 9.84 4.16 -10.05
N GLY A 163 10.24 3.00 -9.50
CA GLY A 163 10.52 1.80 -10.28
C GLY A 163 9.30 1.16 -10.97
N ILE A 164 8.07 1.42 -10.50
CA ILE A 164 6.85 0.89 -11.13
C ILE A 164 6.31 1.81 -12.23
N LEU A 165 6.65 3.11 -12.22
CA LEU A 165 6.04 4.11 -13.11
C LEU A 165 6.05 3.75 -14.60
N PRO A 166 7.16 3.25 -15.19
CA PRO A 166 7.19 2.89 -16.61
C PRO A 166 6.20 1.78 -17.02
N ARG A 167 5.56 1.11 -16.05
CA ARG A 167 4.63 -0.01 -16.25
C ARG A 167 3.17 0.33 -15.97
N LEU A 168 2.90 1.49 -15.37
CA LEU A 168 1.54 1.88 -15.00
C LEU A 168 0.73 2.41 -16.19
N GLY A 169 1.39 2.72 -17.31
CA GLY A 169 0.78 3.47 -18.41
C GLY A 169 0.47 4.92 -18.02
N GLY A 170 -0.07 5.69 -18.96
CA GLY A 170 -0.44 7.10 -18.76
C GLY A 170 0.74 8.08 -18.85
N ASP A 171 0.45 9.35 -18.53
CA ASP A 171 1.42 10.45 -18.60
C ASP A 171 2.31 10.48 -17.35
N ILE A 172 3.42 9.75 -17.43
CA ILE A 172 4.42 9.67 -16.36
C ILE A 172 5.03 11.06 -16.09
N ALA A 173 5.16 11.90 -17.12
CA ALA A 173 5.74 13.23 -16.98
C ALA A 173 4.81 14.16 -16.22
N ALA A 174 3.51 14.16 -16.52
CA ALA A 174 2.50 14.87 -15.75
C ALA A 174 2.45 14.37 -14.30
N PHE A 175 2.49 13.05 -14.09
CA PHE A 175 2.56 12.47 -12.75
C PHE A 175 3.80 12.98 -11.99
N ALA A 176 4.98 12.95 -12.60
CA ALA A 176 6.22 13.40 -11.97
C ALA A 176 6.18 14.91 -11.63
N ARG A 177 5.64 15.74 -12.54
CA ARG A 177 5.44 17.18 -12.30
C ARG A 177 4.47 17.45 -11.14
N GLN A 178 3.42 16.64 -10.98
CA GLN A 178 2.47 16.76 -9.87
C GLN A 178 3.07 16.31 -8.53
N GLN A 179 3.88 15.25 -8.53
CA GLN A 179 4.48 14.73 -7.29
C GLN A 179 5.68 15.54 -6.79
N GLY A 180 6.41 16.21 -7.69
CA GLY A 180 7.60 16.99 -7.35
C GLY A 180 7.38 18.01 -6.22
N PRO A 181 6.37 18.91 -6.30
CA PRO A 181 6.06 19.85 -5.24
C PRO A 181 5.73 19.19 -3.90
N VAL A 182 4.96 18.09 -3.92
CA VAL A 182 4.57 17.34 -2.71
C VAL A 182 5.80 16.77 -2.00
N LEU A 183 6.68 16.09 -2.74
CA LEU A 183 7.91 15.51 -2.16
C LEU A 183 8.86 16.58 -1.64
N ARG A 184 8.92 17.75 -2.30
CA ARG A 184 9.76 18.88 -1.87
C ARG A 184 9.25 19.49 -0.56
N ASP A 185 7.95 19.70 -0.43
CA ASP A 185 7.32 20.17 0.81
C ASP A 185 7.55 19.17 1.96
N LEU A 186 7.33 17.88 1.72
CA LEU A 186 7.59 16.84 2.73
C LEU A 186 9.06 16.74 3.12
N ALA A 187 9.99 16.88 2.16
CA ALA A 187 11.42 16.90 2.44
C ALA A 187 11.80 18.11 3.32
N ALA A 188 11.21 19.28 3.08
CA ALA A 188 11.45 20.48 3.88
C ALA A 188 10.92 20.32 5.32
N ARG A 189 9.70 19.78 5.49
CA ARG A 189 9.09 19.55 6.81
C ARG A 189 9.81 18.52 7.66
N THR A 190 10.50 17.57 7.02
CA THR A 190 11.25 16.51 7.70
C THR A 190 12.74 16.82 7.83
N ALA A 191 13.19 17.97 7.34
CA ALA A 191 14.60 18.37 7.38
C ALA A 191 15.05 18.69 8.82
N GLY A 192 16.26 18.26 9.17
CA GLY A 192 16.90 18.62 10.44
C GLY A 192 16.40 17.87 11.68
N ASP A 193 15.28 17.12 11.60
CA ASP A 193 14.80 16.28 12.69
C ASP A 193 15.40 14.85 12.57
N PRO A 194 16.28 14.42 13.51
CA PRO A 194 16.85 13.07 13.50
C PRO A 194 15.80 11.95 13.55
N ALA A 195 14.66 12.18 14.21
CA ALA A 195 13.57 11.19 14.29
C ALA A 195 12.87 10.99 12.93
N GLN A 196 12.98 11.97 12.04
CA GLN A 196 12.34 11.96 10.73
C GLN A 196 13.32 11.71 9.57
N ARG A 197 14.60 11.52 9.87
CA ARG A 197 15.67 11.32 8.87
C ARG A 197 15.31 10.29 7.80
N ARG A 198 14.75 9.14 8.18
CA ARG A 198 14.33 8.10 7.22
C ARG A 198 13.28 8.57 6.22
N PHE A 199 12.37 9.47 6.62
CA PHE A 199 11.35 10.04 5.75
C PHE A 199 11.97 11.09 4.85
N HIS A 200 12.81 11.97 5.40
CA HIS A 200 13.57 12.95 4.63
C HIS A 200 14.40 12.28 3.51
N ASP A 201 15.19 11.27 3.85
CA ASP A 201 16.02 10.52 2.90
C ASP A 201 15.16 9.87 1.81
N TYR A 202 13.99 9.33 2.18
CA TYR A 202 13.02 8.77 1.23
C TYR A 202 12.50 9.85 0.27
N TYR A 203 12.09 11.03 0.76
CA TYR A 203 11.55 12.08 -0.11
C TYR A 203 12.61 12.65 -1.04
N VAL A 204 13.82 12.93 -0.55
CA VAL A 204 14.93 13.45 -1.36
C VAL A 204 15.35 12.44 -2.43
N SER A 205 15.52 11.17 -2.07
CA SER A 205 15.88 10.12 -3.04
C SER A 205 14.79 9.89 -4.08
N THR A 206 13.52 9.90 -3.66
CA THR A 206 12.37 9.76 -4.58
C THR A 206 12.26 10.95 -5.53
N LEU A 207 12.47 12.18 -5.04
CA LEU A 207 12.46 13.39 -5.85
C LEU A 207 13.53 13.31 -6.94
N ARG A 208 14.77 12.95 -6.60
CA ARG A 208 15.86 12.75 -7.56
C ARG A 208 15.52 11.66 -8.59
N ALA A 209 14.91 10.57 -8.15
CA ALA A 209 14.50 9.48 -9.04
C ALA A 209 13.33 9.87 -9.98
N LEU A 210 12.60 10.95 -9.68
CA LEU A 210 11.54 11.48 -10.55
C LEU A 210 12.04 12.48 -11.60
N GLU A 211 13.18 13.12 -11.38
CA GLU A 211 13.72 14.17 -12.27
C GLU A 211 13.76 13.74 -13.75
N PRO A 212 14.21 12.52 -14.12
CA PRO A 212 14.26 12.10 -15.53
C PRO A 212 12.89 12.05 -16.20
N PHE A 213 11.82 11.86 -15.43
CA PHE A 213 10.45 11.81 -15.95
C PHE A 213 9.82 13.20 -16.06
N ALA A 214 10.24 14.18 -15.25
CA ALA A 214 9.61 15.49 -15.20
C ALA A 214 10.01 16.42 -16.35
N VAL A 215 11.18 16.16 -16.97
CA VAL A 215 11.78 16.95 -18.05
C VAL A 215 11.43 16.40 -19.45
N ALA A 216 10.82 15.21 -19.51
CA ALA A 216 10.42 14.55 -20.74
C ALA A 216 9.09 15.08 -21.31
#